data_AF-A0A2D3V815-F1
#
_entry.id   AF-A0A2D3V815-F1
#
_cell.length_a   1.000
_cell.length_b   1.000
_cell.length_c   1.000
_cell.angle_alpha   90.00
_cell.angle_beta   90.00
_cell.angle_gamma   90.00
#
_symmetry.space_group_name_H-M   'P 1'
#
loop_
_entity.id
_entity.type
_entity.pdbx_description
1 polymer ?
#
loop_
_entity_poly.entity_id
_entity_poly.type
_entity_poly.pdbx_seq_one_letter_code
_entity_poly.pdbx_strand_id
1 'polypeptide(L)'
;MASQAEDFNVLSDYILSKIDIHVSGACGPGRTQPIECYYPVHRAYSENISKKHASIDDRLKDFIPGGVPRPVESLAAREGYGLVYDRDIVTTWRLPAILSAYEIFFWEKEFERALGRNTMLVVLEAFYEANPALTGNCNAFELMQRFRGFVEGLGTRMLSVTVSSIVIDMIASFQRMKDGLDTEPFAWEKRNIVRTLHEFVLTRECWQYARNQEPALEVTFGVTGGRRKSNRRQVSEEIILQFDYSWNPPTIGFENLQNVVYESTYFVLKPSISMSRPFSELQHLTIEHYIGPTRSWLQ
;
A
#
# COMPACT_ATOMS: atom_id res chain seq x y z
N MET A 1 10.12 -22.89 -28.94
CA MET A 1 9.75 -21.61 -28.31
C MET A 1 8.26 -21.32 -28.46
N ALA A 2 7.65 -21.41 -29.65
CA ALA A 2 6.19 -21.21 -29.81
C ALA A 2 5.32 -22.22 -29.01
N SER A 3 5.64 -23.53 -29.03
CA SER A 3 4.85 -24.53 -28.31
C SER A 3 4.92 -24.41 -26.77
N GLN A 4 6.07 -24.02 -26.23
CA GLN A 4 6.25 -23.81 -24.78
C GLN A 4 5.51 -22.56 -24.28
N ALA A 5 5.37 -21.54 -25.11
CA ALA A 5 4.60 -20.34 -24.79
C ALA A 5 3.08 -20.62 -24.81
N GLU A 6 2.61 -21.46 -25.74
CA GLU A 6 1.21 -21.91 -25.77
C GLU A 6 0.86 -22.76 -24.54
N ASP A 7 1.72 -23.70 -24.15
CA ASP A 7 1.52 -24.52 -22.94
C ASP A 7 1.50 -23.66 -21.66
N PHE A 8 2.34 -22.63 -21.58
CA PHE A 8 2.38 -21.68 -20.46
C PHE A 8 1.08 -20.89 -20.30
N ASN A 9 0.52 -20.37 -21.40
CA ASN A 9 -0.71 -19.58 -21.37
C ASN A 9 -1.90 -20.45 -20.92
N VAL A 10 -2.02 -21.66 -21.46
CA VAL A 10 -3.12 -22.58 -21.12
C VAL A 10 -3.09 -22.97 -19.63
N LEU A 11 -1.91 -23.28 -19.08
CA LEU A 11 -1.78 -23.63 -17.67
C LEU A 11 -2.01 -22.43 -16.76
N SER A 12 -1.54 -21.25 -17.14
CA SER A 12 -1.75 -20.01 -16.38
C SER A 12 -3.22 -19.63 -16.33
N ASP A 13 -3.92 -19.70 -17.46
CA ASP A 13 -5.37 -19.46 -17.53
C ASP A 13 -6.15 -20.47 -16.67
N TYR A 14 -5.74 -21.74 -16.68
CA TYR A 14 -6.34 -22.75 -15.82
C TYR A 14 -6.14 -22.41 -14.34
N ILE A 15 -4.92 -22.11 -13.89
CA ILE A 15 -4.63 -21.75 -12.51
C ILE A 15 -5.42 -20.50 -12.09
N LEU A 16 -5.42 -19.45 -12.91
CA LEU A 16 -6.15 -18.21 -12.66
C LEU A 16 -7.66 -18.44 -12.58
N SER A 17 -8.23 -19.37 -13.36
CA SER A 17 -9.65 -19.72 -13.29
C SER A 17 -10.08 -20.42 -11.98
N LYS A 18 -9.10 -20.92 -11.20
CA LYS A 18 -9.31 -21.66 -9.95
C LYS A 18 -8.88 -20.89 -8.71
N ILE A 19 -8.53 -19.62 -8.87
CA ILE A 19 -8.02 -18.80 -7.79
C ILE A 19 -8.92 -17.61 -7.54
N ASP A 20 -9.23 -17.40 -6.27
CA ASP A 20 -9.79 -16.16 -5.77
C ASP A 20 -8.68 -15.38 -5.05
N ILE A 21 -8.51 -14.10 -5.38
CA ILE A 21 -7.44 -13.26 -4.85
C ILE A 21 -8.03 -12.25 -3.88
N HIS A 22 -7.61 -12.32 -2.62
CA HIS A 22 -7.95 -11.37 -1.58
C HIS A 22 -6.74 -10.50 -1.28
N VAL A 23 -6.90 -9.20 -1.46
CA VAL A 23 -5.86 -8.20 -1.23
C VAL A 23 -6.16 -7.41 0.04
N SER A 24 -5.14 -7.21 0.87
CA SER A 24 -5.22 -6.33 2.04
C SER A 24 -4.00 -5.41 2.12
N GLY A 25 -4.13 -4.24 2.74
CA GLY A 25 -3.02 -3.30 2.97
C GLY A 25 -2.58 -2.46 1.75
N ALA A 26 -3.07 -2.75 0.55
CA ALA A 26 -2.76 -1.99 -0.67
C ALA A 26 -3.27 -0.53 -0.63
N CYS A 27 -4.51 -0.34 -0.16
CA CYS A 27 -5.16 0.96 0.01
C CYS A 27 -5.47 1.22 1.49
N GLY A 28 -4.49 1.64 2.28
CA GLY A 28 -4.70 2.04 3.68
C GLY A 28 -5.66 1.10 4.44
N PRO A 29 -6.63 1.61 5.22
CA PRO A 29 -7.72 0.82 5.77
C PRO A 29 -8.74 0.47 4.67
N GLY A 30 -9.11 -0.80 4.58
CA GLY A 30 -10.06 -1.27 3.58
C GLY A 30 -11.43 -0.61 3.73
N ARG A 31 -11.87 0.11 2.69
CA ARG A 31 -13.22 0.68 2.60
C ARG A 31 -14.18 -0.30 1.94
N THR A 32 -15.41 -0.31 2.41
CA THR A 32 -16.53 -1.14 1.89
C THR A 32 -17.55 -0.32 1.11
N GLN A 33 -17.60 1.00 1.33
CA GLN A 33 -18.53 1.90 0.66
C GLN A 33 -17.92 3.30 0.43
N PRO A 34 -18.40 4.06 -0.58
CA PRO A 34 -17.86 5.36 -0.94
C PRO A 34 -17.82 6.41 0.19
N ILE A 35 -18.84 6.43 1.06
CA ILE A 35 -18.93 7.43 2.14
C ILE A 35 -17.76 7.34 3.14
N GLU A 36 -17.14 6.15 3.26
CA GLU A 36 -15.97 5.94 4.11
C GLU A 36 -14.71 6.65 3.60
N CYS A 37 -14.72 7.21 2.38
CA CYS A 37 -13.66 8.10 1.90
C CYS A 37 -13.51 9.35 2.77
N TYR A 38 -14.58 9.80 3.44
CA TYR A 38 -14.57 10.96 4.31
C TYR A 38 -14.22 10.64 5.76
N TYR A 39 -14.29 9.37 6.16
CA TYR A 39 -14.05 8.99 7.54
C TYR A 39 -12.54 8.99 7.81
N PRO A 40 -12.07 9.76 8.82
CA PRO A 40 -10.67 9.73 9.21
C PRO A 40 -10.35 8.35 9.75
N VAL A 41 -9.26 7.77 9.27
CA VAL A 41 -8.74 6.53 9.85
C VAL A 41 -7.38 6.79 10.45
N HIS A 42 -7.25 6.34 11.69
CA HIS A 42 -6.12 6.55 12.56
C HIS A 42 -5.26 5.28 12.58
N ARG A 43 -3.98 5.40 12.25
CA ARG A 43 -3.02 4.30 12.33
C ARG A 43 -1.69 4.79 12.89
N ALA A 44 -1.14 4.10 13.89
CA ALA A 44 0.14 4.46 14.48
C ALA A 44 1.30 4.18 13.49
N TYR A 45 2.29 5.08 13.39
CA TYR A 45 3.47 4.92 12.52
C TYR A 45 4.31 3.66 12.83
N SER A 46 4.24 3.13 14.05
CA SER A 46 4.92 1.90 14.43
C SER A 46 4.20 1.24 15.61
N GLU A 47 3.92 -0.05 15.50
CA GLU A 47 3.43 -0.87 16.61
C GLU A 47 4.58 -1.39 17.50
N ASN A 48 5.84 -1.29 17.05
CA ASN A 48 7.00 -1.92 17.71
C ASN A 48 8.18 -0.94 17.81
N ILE A 49 8.17 -0.05 18.81
CA ILE A 49 9.37 0.72 19.18
C ILE A 49 9.87 0.31 20.55
N SER A 50 11.16 -0.02 20.59
CA SER A 50 11.95 -0.24 21.79
C SER A 50 11.92 1.01 22.68
N LYS A 51 11.59 0.85 23.97
CA LYS A 51 11.56 1.89 25.01
C LYS A 51 12.98 2.42 25.35
N LYS A 52 13.73 2.89 24.35
CA LYS A 52 15.10 3.40 24.55
C LYS A 52 15.14 4.65 25.42
N HIS A 53 14.03 5.39 25.56
CA HIS A 53 13.94 6.65 26.31
C HIS A 53 12.86 6.61 27.41
N ALA A 54 12.76 5.50 28.15
CA ALA A 54 11.69 5.22 29.12
C ALA A 54 11.31 6.40 30.04
N SER A 55 12.27 7.15 30.58
CA SER A 55 11.98 8.28 31.48
C SER A 55 11.30 9.47 30.80
N ILE A 56 11.59 9.73 29.52
CA ILE A 56 10.93 10.78 28.74
C ILE A 56 9.58 10.25 28.24
N ASP A 57 9.55 9.00 27.78
CA ASP A 57 8.33 8.32 27.33
C ASP A 57 7.27 8.28 28.44
N ASP A 58 7.67 7.99 29.68
CA ASP A 58 6.76 7.95 30.83
C ASP A 58 6.18 9.33 31.15
N ARG A 59 6.96 10.41 31.01
CA ARG A 59 6.44 11.78 31.18
C ARG A 59 5.49 12.17 30.05
N LEU A 60 5.81 11.80 28.82
CA LEU A 60 5.04 12.22 27.65
C LEU A 60 3.77 11.41 27.43
N LYS A 61 3.63 10.22 28.01
CA LYS A 61 2.35 9.46 28.02
C LYS A 61 1.18 10.27 28.58
N ASP A 62 1.43 11.09 29.60
CA ASP A 62 0.37 11.90 30.23
C ASP A 62 -0.02 13.11 29.38
N PHE A 63 0.92 13.68 28.63
CA PHE A 63 0.67 14.85 27.76
C PHE A 63 0.16 14.46 26.37
N ILE A 64 0.65 13.34 25.83
CA ILE A 64 0.29 12.81 24.51
C ILE A 64 -0.11 11.33 24.67
N PRO A 65 -1.30 11.05 25.24
CA PRO A 65 -1.83 9.69 25.30
C PRO A 65 -1.80 9.01 23.94
N GLY A 66 -1.24 7.79 23.89
CA GLY A 66 -1.08 7.00 22.67
C GLY A 66 0.09 7.41 21.77
N GLY A 67 0.86 8.45 22.14
CA GLY A 67 2.01 8.90 21.35
C GLY A 67 3.15 7.88 21.34
N VAL A 68 3.65 7.57 20.14
CA VAL A 68 4.78 6.67 19.91
C VAL A 68 6.02 7.50 19.56
N PRO A 69 7.13 7.36 20.31
CA PRO A 69 8.36 8.11 20.04
C PRO A 69 9.03 7.62 18.76
N ARG A 70 9.30 8.53 17.83
CA ARG A 70 10.05 8.28 16.60
C ARG A 70 11.24 9.23 16.50
N PRO A 71 12.47 8.71 16.29
CA PRO A 71 13.62 9.55 15.97
C PRO A 71 13.49 10.10 14.55
N VAL A 72 13.74 11.39 14.39
CA VAL A 72 13.73 12.13 13.12
C VAL A 72 15.08 12.80 12.95
N GLU A 73 15.77 12.50 11.85
CA GLU A 73 17.05 13.13 11.54
C GLU A 73 16.90 14.66 11.48
N SER A 74 17.80 15.37 12.15
CA SER A 74 17.82 16.82 12.17
C SER A 74 19.23 17.32 12.42
N LEU A 75 19.76 18.07 11.45
CA LEU A 75 21.04 18.75 11.57
C LEU A 75 21.04 19.85 12.64
N ALA A 76 19.87 20.34 13.03
CA ALA A 76 19.73 21.36 14.07
C ALA A 76 19.71 20.77 15.48
N ALA A 77 19.47 19.46 15.62
CA ALA A 77 19.51 18.81 16.91
C ALA A 77 20.96 18.47 17.29
N ARG A 78 21.31 18.67 18.58
CA ARG A 78 22.66 18.42 19.10
C ARG A 78 23.16 17.00 18.84
N GLU A 79 22.26 16.03 18.83
CA GLU A 79 22.55 14.60 18.64
C GLU A 79 22.38 14.13 17.18
N GLY A 80 22.13 15.06 16.25
CA GLY A 80 21.86 14.76 14.83
C GLY A 80 20.44 14.24 14.56
N TYR A 81 19.61 14.08 15.59
CA TYR A 81 18.20 13.71 15.48
C TYR A 81 17.38 14.36 16.59
N GLY A 82 16.08 14.53 16.35
CA GLY A 82 15.11 14.85 17.39
C GLY A 82 14.01 13.80 17.56
N LEU A 83 13.35 13.82 18.71
CA LEU A 83 12.26 12.89 19.02
C LEU A 83 10.92 13.54 18.72
N VAL A 84 10.11 12.88 17.89
CA VAL A 84 8.72 13.25 17.59
C VAL A 84 7.82 12.19 18.20
N TYR A 85 6.78 12.60 18.92
CA TYR A 85 5.78 11.71 19.49
C TYR A 85 4.54 11.72 18.61
N ASP A 86 4.48 10.79 17.66
CA ASP A 86 3.35 10.67 16.75
C ASP A 86 2.20 9.97 17.47
N ARG A 87 0.98 10.53 17.42
CA ARG A 87 -0.21 9.79 17.84
C ARG A 87 -0.64 8.80 16.76
N ASP A 88 -0.95 9.33 15.58
CA ASP A 88 -1.56 8.60 14.49
C ASP A 88 -1.37 9.34 13.17
N ILE A 89 -1.29 8.57 12.08
CA ILE A 89 -1.54 9.07 10.74
C ILE A 89 -3.05 9.08 10.54
N VAL A 90 -3.57 10.22 10.10
CA VAL A 90 -4.96 10.36 9.71
C VAL A 90 -5.05 10.44 8.20
N THR A 91 -5.52 9.38 7.57
CA THR A 91 -5.78 9.35 6.12
C THR A 91 -7.27 9.56 5.87
N THR A 92 -7.62 10.61 5.12
CA THR A 92 -8.99 10.85 4.64
C THR A 92 -8.95 11.58 3.30
N TRP A 93 -9.95 11.36 2.46
CA TRP A 93 -10.10 12.10 1.23
C TRP A 93 -10.92 13.36 1.48
N ARG A 94 -10.33 14.53 1.20
CA ARG A 94 -11.03 15.82 1.22
C ARG A 94 -11.64 16.09 -0.14
N LEU A 95 -12.80 15.50 -0.40
CA LEU A 95 -13.46 15.58 -1.70
C LEU A 95 -14.56 16.64 -1.71
N PRO A 96 -14.69 17.42 -2.80
CA PRO A 96 -15.64 18.53 -2.86
C PRO A 96 -17.11 18.07 -3.00
N ALA A 97 -17.36 16.84 -3.44
CA ALA A 97 -18.70 16.32 -3.67
C ALA A 97 -18.77 14.80 -3.45
N ILE A 98 -19.98 14.31 -3.11
CA ILE A 98 -20.26 12.89 -2.88
C ILE A 98 -19.88 12.03 -4.10
N LEU A 99 -20.16 12.50 -5.33
CA LEU A 99 -19.80 11.77 -6.55
C LEU A 99 -18.30 11.50 -6.68
N SER A 100 -17.46 12.42 -6.21
CA SER A 100 -16.01 12.19 -6.18
C SER A 100 -15.63 11.05 -5.25
N ALA A 101 -16.38 10.81 -4.18
CA ALA A 101 -16.14 9.67 -3.28
C ALA A 101 -16.44 8.34 -3.97
N TYR A 102 -17.48 8.29 -4.82
CA TYR A 102 -17.76 7.10 -5.65
C TYR A 102 -16.64 6.83 -6.65
N GLU A 103 -16.16 7.89 -7.33
CA GLU A 103 -15.05 7.80 -8.28
C GLU A 103 -13.77 7.32 -7.59
N ILE A 104 -13.37 7.92 -6.47
CA ILE A 104 -12.20 7.47 -5.70
C ILE A 104 -12.33 6.04 -5.20
N PHE A 105 -13.49 5.70 -4.62
CA PHE A 105 -13.74 4.35 -4.13
C PHE A 105 -13.64 3.32 -5.26
N PHE A 106 -14.18 3.63 -6.44
CA PHE A 106 -14.02 2.80 -7.63
C PHE A 106 -12.54 2.60 -7.97
N TRP A 107 -11.76 3.69 -8.05
CA TRP A 107 -10.34 3.59 -8.40
C TRP A 107 -9.50 2.88 -7.33
N GLU A 108 -9.83 2.99 -6.04
CA GLU A 108 -9.18 2.21 -4.98
C GLU A 108 -9.45 0.71 -5.15
N LYS A 109 -10.67 0.31 -5.52
CA LYS A 109 -11.02 -1.09 -5.81
C LYS A 109 -10.37 -1.61 -7.09
N GLU A 110 -10.33 -0.82 -8.14
CA GLU A 110 -9.63 -1.20 -9.37
C GLU A 110 -8.12 -1.30 -9.15
N PHE A 111 -7.55 -0.43 -8.32
CA PHE A 111 -6.15 -0.55 -7.92
C PHE A 111 -5.88 -1.85 -7.16
N GLU A 112 -6.67 -2.17 -6.12
CA GLU A 112 -6.53 -3.42 -5.35
C GLU A 112 -6.60 -4.66 -6.27
N ARG A 113 -7.55 -4.67 -7.22
CA ARG A 113 -7.72 -5.76 -8.20
C ARG A 113 -6.54 -5.84 -9.17
N ALA A 114 -6.13 -4.73 -9.77
CA ALA A 114 -5.02 -4.68 -10.71
C ALA A 114 -3.71 -5.08 -10.03
N LEU A 115 -3.46 -4.59 -8.82
CA LEU A 115 -2.30 -4.95 -8.02
C LEU A 115 -2.28 -6.45 -7.71
N GLY A 116 -3.41 -7.01 -7.25
CA GLY A 116 -3.54 -8.45 -6.99
C GLY A 116 -3.25 -9.31 -8.22
N ARG A 117 -3.78 -8.93 -9.39
CA ARG A 117 -3.51 -9.63 -10.65
C ARG A 117 -2.04 -9.57 -11.06
N ASN A 118 -1.43 -8.39 -11.02
CA ASN A 118 -0.03 -8.23 -11.38
C ASN A 118 0.89 -9.01 -10.43
N THR A 119 0.62 -8.98 -9.12
CA THR A 119 1.33 -9.81 -8.15
C THR A 119 1.18 -11.30 -8.45
N MET A 120 -0.01 -11.74 -8.83
CA MET A 120 -0.25 -13.15 -9.20
C MET A 120 0.52 -13.56 -10.46
N LEU A 121 0.62 -12.69 -11.47
CA LEU A 121 1.43 -12.96 -12.67
C LEU A 121 2.91 -13.17 -12.30
N VAL A 122 3.47 -12.31 -11.43
CA VAL A 122 4.84 -12.47 -10.92
C VAL A 122 5.02 -13.79 -10.16
N VAL A 123 4.01 -14.18 -9.36
CA VAL A 123 4.01 -15.48 -8.64
C VAL A 123 3.96 -16.66 -9.60
N LEU A 124 3.16 -16.58 -10.67
CA LEU A 124 3.08 -17.62 -11.69
C LEU A 124 4.42 -17.77 -12.42
N GLU A 125 5.02 -16.67 -12.87
CA GLU A 125 6.35 -16.68 -13.50
C GLU A 125 7.37 -17.39 -12.59
N ALA A 126 7.45 -17.00 -11.32
CA ALA A 126 8.35 -17.62 -10.35
C ALA A 126 8.02 -19.11 -10.10
N PHE A 127 6.73 -19.48 -10.10
CA PHE A 127 6.31 -20.87 -9.94
C PHE A 127 6.78 -21.75 -11.09
N TYR A 128 6.63 -21.29 -12.34
CA TYR A 128 7.08 -22.04 -13.52
C TYR A 128 8.60 -22.11 -13.62
N GLU A 129 9.31 -21.04 -13.26
CA GLU A 129 10.78 -21.05 -13.17
C GLU A 129 11.28 -22.07 -12.14
N ALA A 130 10.59 -22.20 -11.00
CA ALA A 130 10.92 -23.19 -9.98
C ALA A 130 10.52 -24.62 -10.36
N ASN A 131 9.62 -24.79 -11.34
CA ASN A 131 9.07 -26.08 -11.74
C ASN A 131 9.13 -26.30 -13.26
N PRO A 132 10.32 -26.29 -13.89
CA PRO A 132 10.47 -26.40 -15.34
C PRO A 132 9.98 -27.74 -15.89
N ALA A 133 9.85 -28.77 -15.04
CA ALA A 133 9.35 -30.09 -15.42
C ALA A 133 7.81 -30.16 -15.55
N LEU A 134 7.07 -29.08 -15.31
CA LEU A 134 5.62 -29.04 -15.48
C LEU A 134 5.17 -29.13 -16.95
N THR A 135 6.09 -29.03 -17.92
CA THR A 135 5.82 -29.09 -19.37
C THR A 135 5.53 -30.51 -19.90
N GLY A 136 4.75 -31.31 -19.17
CA GLY A 136 4.29 -32.62 -19.64
C GLY A 136 3.41 -33.37 -18.63
N ASN A 137 2.23 -33.85 -19.07
CA ASN A 137 1.31 -34.76 -18.38
C ASN A 137 1.08 -34.52 -16.87
N CYS A 138 1.19 -33.29 -16.38
CA CYS A 138 0.79 -32.96 -15.01
C CYS A 138 -0.74 -32.99 -14.93
N ASN A 139 -1.31 -33.86 -14.09
CA ASN A 139 -2.74 -33.81 -13.85
C ASN A 139 -3.09 -32.51 -13.10
N ALA A 140 -4.29 -31.99 -13.33
CA ALA A 140 -4.70 -30.69 -12.80
C ALA A 140 -4.67 -30.62 -11.27
N PHE A 141 -4.98 -31.72 -10.59
CA PHE A 141 -4.92 -31.80 -9.12
C PHE A 141 -3.49 -31.61 -8.59
N GLU A 142 -2.52 -32.28 -9.20
CA GLU A 142 -1.11 -32.18 -8.85
C GLU A 142 -0.56 -30.79 -9.13
N LEU A 143 -0.96 -30.17 -10.24
CA LEU A 143 -0.61 -28.78 -10.56
C LEU A 143 -1.07 -27.83 -9.46
N MET A 144 -2.36 -27.89 -9.10
CA MET A 144 -2.93 -27.02 -8.07
C MET A 144 -2.33 -27.29 -6.68
N GLN A 145 -2.02 -28.56 -6.35
CA GLN A 145 -1.37 -28.91 -5.10
C GLN A 145 0.07 -28.37 -5.01
N ARG A 146 0.83 -28.48 -6.10
CA ARG A 146 2.19 -27.91 -6.19
C ARG A 146 2.17 -26.40 -6.12
N PHE A 147 1.27 -25.76 -6.86
CA PHE A 147 1.08 -24.31 -6.83
C PHE A 147 0.73 -23.83 -5.42
N ARG A 148 -0.22 -24.49 -4.75
CA ARG A 148 -0.55 -24.21 -3.36
C ARG A 148 0.66 -24.30 -2.43
N GLY A 149 1.41 -25.40 -2.51
CA GLY A 149 2.60 -25.59 -1.68
C GLY A 149 3.69 -24.56 -1.96
N PHE A 150 3.83 -24.12 -3.21
CA PHE A 150 4.74 -23.05 -3.59
C PHE A 150 4.35 -21.73 -2.92
N VAL A 151 3.09 -21.30 -3.05
CA VAL A 151 2.63 -20.04 -2.45
C VAL A 151 2.70 -20.07 -0.93
N GLU A 152 2.31 -21.19 -0.28
CA GLU A 152 2.47 -21.36 1.18
C GLU A 152 3.95 -21.25 1.63
N GLY A 153 4.90 -21.57 0.75
CA GLY A 153 6.34 -21.46 1.00
C GLY A 153 6.95 -20.08 0.73
N LEU A 154 6.20 -19.13 0.13
CA LEU A 154 6.74 -17.82 -0.22
C LEU A 154 7.01 -16.95 1.01
N GLY A 155 6.13 -16.96 2.02
CA GLY A 155 6.24 -16.09 3.19
C GLY A 155 6.10 -14.61 2.83
N THR A 156 6.96 -13.76 3.36
CA THR A 156 7.02 -12.32 3.00
C THR A 156 8.11 -12.09 1.96
N ARG A 157 7.78 -11.40 0.86
CA ARG A 157 8.70 -11.13 -0.25
C ARG A 157 8.63 -9.69 -0.73
N MET A 158 9.77 -9.21 -1.21
CA MET A 158 9.87 -7.97 -2.00
C MET A 158 9.63 -8.28 -3.46
N LEU A 159 8.72 -7.54 -4.11
CA LEU A 159 8.35 -7.68 -5.51
C LEU A 159 8.40 -6.34 -6.23
N SER A 160 8.83 -6.36 -7.49
CA SER A 160 8.69 -5.24 -8.42
C SER A 160 7.44 -5.44 -9.28
N VAL A 161 6.57 -4.44 -9.34
CA VAL A 161 5.41 -4.42 -10.23
C VAL A 161 5.43 -3.13 -11.03
N THR A 162 5.22 -3.25 -12.34
CA THR A 162 5.22 -2.10 -13.25
C THR A 162 3.96 -1.25 -13.05
N VAL A 163 4.13 -0.01 -12.58
CA VAL A 163 3.03 0.94 -12.37
C VAL A 163 2.17 1.12 -13.62
N SER A 164 2.80 1.21 -14.79
CA SER A 164 2.07 1.32 -16.06
C SER A 164 1.14 0.13 -16.33
N SER A 165 1.52 -1.08 -15.92
CA SER A 165 0.68 -2.28 -16.08
C SER A 165 -0.59 -2.16 -15.23
N ILE A 166 -0.45 -1.71 -13.99
CA ILE A 166 -1.59 -1.44 -13.09
C ILE A 166 -2.52 -0.38 -13.70
N VAL A 167 -1.97 0.73 -14.20
CA VAL A 167 -2.77 1.80 -14.82
C VAL A 167 -3.53 1.30 -16.04
N ILE A 168 -2.90 0.49 -16.90
CA ILE A 168 -3.55 -0.12 -18.07
C ILE A 168 -4.72 -1.01 -17.63
N ASP A 169 -4.52 -1.87 -16.63
CA ASP A 169 -5.58 -2.75 -16.11
C ASP A 169 -6.76 -1.96 -15.54
N MET A 170 -6.48 -0.88 -14.81
CA MET A 170 -7.51 0.01 -14.25
C MET A 170 -8.33 0.69 -15.35
N ILE A 171 -7.68 1.21 -16.40
CA ILE A 171 -8.35 1.83 -17.55
C ILE A 171 -9.21 0.79 -18.30
N ALA A 172 -8.67 -0.40 -18.54
CA ALA A 172 -9.41 -1.47 -19.23
C ALA A 172 -10.65 -1.91 -18.43
N SER A 173 -10.59 -1.88 -17.10
CA SER A 173 -11.75 -2.15 -16.24
C SER A 173 -12.79 -1.04 -16.29
N PHE A 174 -12.35 0.21 -16.27
CA PHE A 174 -13.22 1.38 -16.42
C PHE A 174 -13.95 1.39 -17.77
N GLN A 175 -13.23 1.11 -18.86
CA GLN A 175 -13.84 1.02 -20.20
C GLN A 175 -14.92 -0.06 -20.28
N ARG A 176 -14.64 -1.27 -19.75
CA ARG A 176 -15.63 -2.37 -19.71
C ARG A 176 -16.87 -2.02 -18.89
N MET A 177 -16.71 -1.28 -17.80
CA MET A 177 -17.84 -0.81 -16.99
C MET A 177 -18.67 0.23 -17.75
N LYS A 178 -18.00 1.19 -18.41
CA LYS A 178 -18.63 2.24 -19.21
C LYS A 178 -19.42 1.69 -20.39
N ASP A 179 -18.88 0.69 -21.08
CA ASP A 179 -19.56 0.04 -22.21
C ASP A 179 -20.87 -0.67 -21.80
N GLY A 180 -21.04 -0.96 -20.50
CA GLY A 180 -22.22 -1.61 -19.94
C GLY A 180 -23.27 -0.67 -19.32
N LEU A 181 -22.99 0.62 -19.15
CA LEU A 181 -23.84 1.55 -18.40
C LEU A 181 -23.78 2.98 -18.96
N ASP A 182 -24.95 3.58 -19.23
CA ASP A 182 -25.10 5.03 -19.44
C ASP A 182 -24.90 5.76 -18.09
N THR A 183 -23.64 5.92 -17.69
CA THR A 183 -23.24 6.60 -16.46
C THR A 183 -22.61 7.95 -16.80
N GLU A 184 -22.81 8.95 -15.92
CA GLU A 184 -22.11 10.22 -16.07
C GLU A 184 -20.59 9.99 -16.04
N PRO A 185 -19.82 10.66 -16.93
CA PRO A 185 -18.39 10.47 -17.00
C PRO A 185 -17.74 10.95 -15.70
N PHE A 186 -16.91 10.09 -15.13
CA PHE A 186 -16.01 10.40 -14.04
C PHE A 186 -15.17 11.65 -14.32
N ALA A 187 -14.91 12.47 -13.30
CA ALA A 187 -14.25 13.75 -13.49
C ALA A 187 -12.82 13.58 -14.04
N TRP A 188 -12.17 12.46 -13.72
CA TRP A 188 -10.82 12.12 -14.17
C TRP A 188 -10.77 11.72 -15.63
N GLU A 189 -11.88 11.30 -16.24
CA GLU A 189 -11.95 11.04 -17.69
C GLU A 189 -11.78 12.33 -18.50
N LYS A 190 -12.31 13.45 -17.98
CA LYS A 190 -12.16 14.77 -18.59
C LYS A 190 -10.75 15.34 -18.41
N ARG A 191 -9.98 14.78 -17.50
CA ARG A 191 -8.56 15.07 -17.28
C ARG A 191 -7.76 13.96 -17.97
N ASN A 192 -6.46 14.14 -18.18
CA ASN A 192 -5.66 13.07 -18.76
C ASN A 192 -5.68 11.85 -17.80
N ILE A 193 -6.54 10.88 -18.08
CA ILE A 193 -6.85 9.76 -17.17
C ILE A 193 -5.61 8.92 -16.89
N VAL A 194 -4.77 8.70 -17.91
CA VAL A 194 -3.53 7.92 -17.77
C VAL A 194 -2.60 8.58 -16.75
N ARG A 195 -2.33 9.88 -16.91
CA ARG A 195 -1.49 10.63 -15.97
C ARG A 195 -2.10 10.67 -14.57
N THR A 196 -3.40 10.95 -14.48
CA THR A 196 -4.11 11.04 -13.19
C THR A 196 -4.06 9.72 -12.43
N LEU A 197 -4.27 8.60 -13.11
CA LEU A 197 -4.19 7.27 -12.51
C LEU A 197 -2.75 6.90 -12.15
N HIS A 198 -1.76 7.27 -12.96
CA HIS A 198 -0.36 7.06 -12.61
C HIS A 198 0.03 7.78 -11.31
N GLU A 199 -0.36 9.05 -11.17
CA GLU A 199 -0.19 9.82 -9.93
C GLU A 199 -0.94 9.17 -8.76
N PHE A 200 -2.21 8.80 -8.96
CA PHE A 200 -3.03 8.12 -7.95
C PHE A 200 -2.39 6.82 -7.44
N VAL A 201 -1.93 5.95 -8.33
CA VAL A 201 -1.27 4.68 -7.98
C VAL A 201 -0.04 4.94 -7.10
N LEU A 202 0.77 5.93 -7.46
CA LEU A 202 1.98 6.29 -6.71
C LEU A 202 1.69 6.99 -5.37
N THR A 203 0.46 7.43 -5.13
CA THR A 203 0.06 7.94 -3.81
C THR A 203 -0.22 6.83 -2.80
N ARG A 204 -0.39 5.58 -3.24
CA ARG A 204 -0.74 4.47 -2.35
C ARG A 204 0.38 4.21 -1.34
N GLU A 205 -0.01 3.68 -0.19
CA GLU A 205 0.87 3.50 0.97
C GLU A 205 1.50 2.10 1.02
N CYS A 206 1.42 1.31 -0.05
CA CYS A 206 2.04 -0.02 -0.12
C CYS A 206 3.43 -0.03 -0.76
N TRP A 207 3.84 1.08 -1.38
CA TRP A 207 5.09 1.18 -2.14
C TRP A 207 6.29 1.44 -1.25
N GLN A 208 7.35 0.65 -1.43
CA GLN A 208 8.70 0.92 -0.93
C GLN A 208 9.54 1.61 -2.00
N TYR A 209 10.19 2.71 -1.60
CA TYR A 209 11.05 3.51 -2.49
C TYR A 209 12.50 3.40 -2.04
N ALA A 210 13.19 2.34 -2.47
CA ALA A 210 14.62 2.25 -2.28
C ALA A 210 15.34 3.27 -3.16
N ARG A 211 16.51 3.75 -2.69
CA ARG A 211 17.27 4.80 -3.38
C ARG A 211 17.66 4.34 -4.78
N ASN A 212 17.35 5.17 -5.78
CA ASN A 212 17.64 4.92 -7.21
C ASN A 212 16.99 3.64 -7.78
N GLN A 213 15.90 3.17 -7.19
CA GLN A 213 15.16 2.01 -7.68
C GLN A 213 13.71 2.40 -7.99
N GLU A 214 13.07 1.60 -8.84
CA GLU A 214 11.63 1.69 -9.07
C GLU A 214 10.86 1.27 -7.79
N PRO A 215 9.60 1.72 -7.64
CA PRO A 215 8.78 1.34 -6.49
C PRO A 215 8.62 -0.18 -6.39
N ALA A 216 8.85 -0.72 -5.21
CA ALA A 216 8.67 -2.13 -4.90
C ALA A 216 7.54 -2.33 -3.88
N LEU A 217 7.09 -3.57 -3.73
CA LEU A 217 6.04 -3.98 -2.79
C LEU A 217 6.62 -5.03 -1.87
N GLU A 218 6.33 -4.93 -0.58
CA GLU A 218 6.51 -6.05 0.34
C GLU A 218 5.15 -6.73 0.50
N VAL A 219 5.10 -8.03 0.20
CA VAL A 219 3.87 -8.81 0.18
C VAL A 219 4.05 -10.05 1.03
N THR A 220 3.13 -10.28 1.95
CA THR A 220 3.02 -11.53 2.68
C THR A 220 1.97 -12.41 2.01
N PHE A 221 2.39 -13.63 1.66
CA PHE A 221 1.56 -14.60 0.95
C PHE A 221 0.89 -15.55 1.93
N GLY A 222 -0.44 -15.63 1.83
CA GLY A 222 -1.28 -16.58 2.56
C GLY A 222 -2.12 -17.41 1.60
N VAL A 223 -2.49 -18.62 2.04
CA VAL A 223 -3.46 -19.46 1.34
C VAL A 223 -4.54 -19.90 2.32
N THR A 224 -5.79 -19.65 1.95
CA THR A 224 -6.98 -20.13 2.67
C THR A 224 -7.79 -21.07 1.77
N GLY A 225 -8.43 -22.07 2.39
CA GLY A 225 -9.08 -23.18 1.67
C GLY A 225 -8.21 -24.45 1.63
N GLY A 226 -8.83 -25.60 1.91
CA GLY A 226 -8.20 -26.92 1.81
C GLY A 226 -7.41 -27.45 3.02
N ARG A 227 -7.61 -26.92 4.23
CA ARG A 227 -7.28 -27.64 5.48
C ARG A 227 -8.55 -28.02 6.23
N ARG A 228 -9.17 -29.14 5.84
CA ARG A 228 -10.07 -29.87 6.76
C ARG A 228 -9.45 -31.20 7.14
N LYS A 229 -9.07 -31.27 8.42
CA LYS A 229 -9.21 -32.47 9.25
C LYS A 229 -10.64 -33.01 9.06
N SER A 230 -10.79 -34.33 8.97
CA SER A 230 -12.04 -35.12 8.87
C SER A 230 -12.41 -35.59 7.46
N ASN A 231 -12.14 -36.89 7.24
CA ASN A 231 -12.88 -37.87 6.44
C ASN A 231 -13.54 -37.45 5.12
N ARG A 232 -12.92 -37.91 4.02
CA ARG A 232 -13.48 -38.25 2.70
C ARG A 232 -14.25 -37.15 1.93
N ARG A 233 -13.63 -36.79 0.80
CA ARG A 233 -14.23 -36.38 -0.49
C ARG A 233 -14.81 -34.97 -0.60
N GLN A 234 -13.93 -33.99 -0.78
CA GLN A 234 -13.85 -33.05 -1.92
C GLN A 234 -12.94 -31.92 -1.47
N VAL A 235 -11.70 -31.91 -1.95
CA VAL A 235 -10.89 -30.69 -1.94
C VAL A 235 -11.59 -29.77 -2.93
N SER A 236 -12.06 -28.59 -2.50
CA SER A 236 -12.51 -27.58 -3.46
C SER A 236 -11.31 -27.28 -4.37
N GLU A 237 -11.50 -27.37 -5.68
CA GLU A 237 -10.46 -27.01 -6.65
C GLU A 237 -10.08 -25.52 -6.56
N GLU A 238 -10.92 -24.72 -5.90
CA GLU A 238 -10.72 -23.30 -5.68
C GLU A 238 -9.77 -23.03 -4.51
N ILE A 239 -8.73 -22.24 -4.78
CA ILE A 239 -7.75 -21.75 -3.83
C ILE A 239 -8.02 -20.27 -3.57
N ILE A 240 -8.12 -19.87 -2.31
CA ILE A 240 -8.19 -18.46 -1.93
C ILE A 240 -6.78 -18.00 -1.56
N LEU A 241 -6.20 -17.16 -2.40
CA LEU A 241 -4.92 -16.52 -2.13
C LEU A 241 -5.14 -15.23 -1.35
N GLN A 242 -4.31 -15.02 -0.33
CA GLN A 242 -4.29 -13.79 0.46
C GLN A 242 -2.96 -13.09 0.21
N PHE A 243 -3.02 -11.85 -0.27
CA PHE A 243 -1.88 -10.98 -0.46
C PHE A 243 -2.00 -9.80 0.51
N ASP A 244 -1.18 -9.83 1.55
CA ASP A 244 -1.13 -8.77 2.55
C ASP A 244 0.07 -7.86 2.24
N TYR A 245 -0.21 -6.69 1.67
CA TYR A 245 0.81 -5.71 1.32
C TYR A 245 1.21 -4.92 2.57
N SER A 246 2.51 -4.77 2.77
CA SER A 246 3.04 -3.98 3.90
C SER A 246 2.64 -2.52 3.77
N TRP A 247 2.33 -1.93 4.92
CA TRP A 247 1.99 -0.53 5.02
C TRP A 247 3.26 0.32 5.19
N ASN A 248 3.54 1.14 4.18
CA ASN A 248 4.65 2.07 4.08
C ASN A 248 4.15 3.50 3.77
N PRO A 249 3.52 4.18 4.75
CA PRO A 249 3.02 5.53 4.60
C PRO A 249 4.18 6.53 4.47
N PRO A 250 3.96 7.72 3.88
CA PRO A 250 4.95 8.78 3.92
C PRO A 250 5.26 9.18 5.37
N THR A 251 6.55 9.25 5.70
CA THR A 251 7.01 9.67 7.03
C THR A 251 7.35 11.15 7.02
N ILE A 252 6.73 11.91 7.93
CA ILE A 252 6.98 13.34 8.11
C ILE A 252 8.18 13.53 9.03
N GLY A 253 9.19 14.23 8.53
CA GLY A 253 10.30 14.80 9.28
C GLY A 253 10.12 16.31 9.49
N PHE A 254 11.14 16.96 10.03
CA PHE A 254 11.11 18.40 10.31
C PHE A 254 12.49 19.02 10.09
N GLU A 255 12.56 20.03 9.24
CA GLU A 255 13.69 20.97 9.20
C GLU A 255 13.74 21.77 10.50
N ASN A 256 14.96 22.01 10.99
CA ASN A 256 15.24 22.77 12.22
C ASN A 256 14.62 22.17 13.50
N LEU A 257 14.37 20.86 13.54
CA LEU A 257 13.95 20.18 14.76
C LEU A 257 15.07 20.23 15.81
N GLN A 258 14.78 20.76 17.00
CA GLN A 258 15.73 20.91 18.09
C GLN A 258 15.22 20.19 19.34
N ASN A 259 16.12 19.49 20.05
CA ASN A 259 15.77 18.81 21.31
C ASN A 259 15.76 19.74 22.52
N VAL A 260 16.40 20.91 22.38
CA VAL A 260 16.51 21.91 23.45
C VAL A 260 16.17 23.26 22.85
N VAL A 261 15.14 23.90 23.39
CA VAL A 261 14.72 25.24 23.05
C VAL A 261 14.78 26.11 24.29
N TYR A 262 15.33 27.32 24.18
CA TYR A 262 15.40 28.27 25.30
C TYR A 262 14.20 29.20 25.26
N GLU A 263 13.77 29.66 26.43
CA GLU A 263 12.74 30.70 26.54
C GLU A 263 13.13 31.94 25.71
N SER A 264 12.20 32.44 24.91
CA SER A 264 12.41 33.54 23.93
C SER A 264 13.21 33.18 22.66
N THR A 265 13.54 31.91 22.42
CA THR A 265 14.12 31.48 21.14
C THR A 265 13.05 31.40 20.06
N TYR A 266 13.22 32.14 18.96
CA TYR A 266 12.40 31.97 17.77
C TYR A 266 12.97 30.83 16.91
N PHE A 267 12.14 29.85 16.61
CA PHE A 267 12.46 28.82 15.63
C PHE A 267 11.20 28.47 14.84
N VAL A 268 11.41 28.07 13.59
CA VAL A 268 10.35 27.60 12.71
C VAL A 268 10.60 26.12 12.47
N LEU A 269 9.69 25.28 12.97
CA LEU A 269 9.63 23.88 12.57
C LEU A 269 8.96 23.83 11.21
N LYS A 270 9.72 23.47 10.19
CA LYS A 270 9.18 23.28 8.85
C LYS A 270 9.11 21.79 8.57
N PRO A 271 7.92 21.20 8.47
CA PRO A 271 7.79 19.79 8.14
C PRO A 271 8.48 19.47 6.82
N SER A 272 9.06 18.29 6.74
CA SER A 272 9.73 17.75 5.55
C SER A 272 9.32 16.31 5.34
N ILE A 273 9.50 15.76 4.16
CA ILE A 273 9.24 14.35 3.88
C ILE A 273 10.53 13.76 3.36
N SER A 274 11.16 12.87 4.14
CA SER A 274 12.47 12.31 3.79
C SER A 274 12.40 11.23 2.71
N MET A 275 11.20 10.74 2.40
CA MET A 275 11.02 9.83 1.27
C MET A 275 10.90 10.62 -0.01
N SER A 276 11.98 10.65 -0.78
CA SER A 276 11.89 10.83 -2.22
C SER A 276 10.93 9.76 -2.75
N ARG A 277 9.65 10.11 -2.96
CA ARG A 277 8.81 9.46 -3.96
C ARG A 277 9.17 10.19 -5.26
N PRO A 278 10.24 9.80 -5.97
CA PRO A 278 10.77 10.63 -7.06
C PRO A 278 9.78 10.72 -8.23
N PHE A 279 8.77 9.85 -8.24
CA PHE A 279 7.81 9.66 -9.32
C PHE A 279 6.41 10.27 -9.05
N SER A 280 6.16 10.90 -7.90
CA SER A 280 4.84 11.45 -7.55
C SER A 280 4.89 12.97 -7.36
N GLU A 281 3.87 13.69 -7.85
CA GLU A 281 3.65 15.11 -7.53
C GLU A 281 3.44 15.36 -6.03
N LEU A 282 3.31 14.30 -5.20
CA LEU A 282 3.39 14.36 -3.73
C LEU A 282 4.69 14.95 -3.17
N GLN A 283 5.69 15.24 -4.02
CA GLN A 283 6.78 16.18 -3.68
C GLN A 283 6.24 17.57 -3.28
N HIS A 284 5.02 17.93 -3.68
CA HIS A 284 4.36 19.21 -3.42
C HIS A 284 3.26 19.07 -2.35
N LEU A 285 3.60 18.45 -1.21
CA LEU A 285 2.70 18.46 -0.06
C LEU A 285 2.68 19.86 0.57
N THR A 286 1.51 20.49 0.59
CA THR A 286 1.28 21.69 1.38
C THR A 286 1.18 21.28 2.85
N ILE A 287 2.25 21.52 3.61
CA ILE A 287 2.22 21.28 5.05
C ILE A 287 1.96 22.61 5.75
N GLU A 288 0.84 22.70 6.46
CA GLU A 288 0.46 23.88 7.22
C GLU A 288 1.39 24.00 8.45
N HIS A 289 1.95 25.20 8.65
CA HIS A 289 2.96 25.44 9.67
C HIS A 289 2.26 25.76 10.99
N TYR A 290 2.66 25.09 12.07
CA TYR A 290 2.36 25.57 13.41
C TYR A 290 3.48 26.53 13.83
N ILE A 291 3.17 27.82 13.86
CA ILE A 291 4.05 28.81 14.49
C ILE A 291 3.75 28.74 15.99
N GLY A 292 4.76 28.41 16.81
CA GLY A 292 4.64 28.46 18.26
C GLY A 292 4.13 29.83 18.75
N PRO A 293 3.69 29.94 20.01
CA PRO A 293 2.93 31.09 20.48
C PRO A 293 3.63 32.41 20.15
N THR A 294 3.13 33.09 19.12
CA THR A 294 3.45 34.47 18.83
C THR A 294 2.77 35.29 19.92
N ARG A 295 3.52 36.16 20.59
CA ARG A 295 3.12 36.90 21.79
C ARG A 295 2.02 37.96 21.55
N SER A 296 0.97 37.67 20.79
CA SER A 296 -0.17 38.59 20.59
C SER A 296 -1.38 38.27 21.49
N TRP A 297 -1.49 37.06 22.01
CA TRP A 297 -2.57 36.60 22.91
C TRP A 297 -2.26 36.72 24.42
N LEU A 298 -1.08 37.26 24.77
CA LEU A 298 -0.63 37.56 26.14
C LEU A 298 -0.49 39.08 26.35
N GLN A 299 -1.48 39.84 25.88
CA GLN A 299 -1.69 41.22 26.31
C GLN A 299 -2.99 41.29 27.10
#